data_AF-A0A7C2AI30-F1
#
_entry.id   AF-A0A7C2AI30-F1
#
_cell.length_a   1.000
_cell.length_b   1.000
_cell.length_c   1.000
_cell.angle_alpha   90.00
_cell.angle_beta   90.00
_cell.angle_gamma   90.00
#
_symmetry.space_group_name_H-M   'P 1'
#
loop_
_entity.id
_entity.type
_entity.pdbx_description
1 polymer ?
#
loop_
_entity_poly.entity_id
_entity_poly.type
_entity_poly.pdbx_seq_one_letter_code
_entity_poly.pdbx_strand_id
1 'polypeptide(L)'
;MNSLPLKSDESVDLDIELIETSFSILAPYADQLAKNFYQELFIRYPDIRPLFKNTRIKEQEKKLIFALKTVINSLREPEKLNEILTHLGDKHIQYGAKPEHYEAVISTLLDVMKDLA
;
A
#
# COMPACT_ATOMS: atom_id res chain seq x y z
N MET A 1 -20.56 14.31 20.42
CA MET A 1 -19.72 13.78 19.32
C MET A 1 -18.59 13.02 19.98
N ASN A 2 -18.70 11.70 20.08
CA ASN A 2 -17.68 10.87 20.73
C ASN A 2 -16.54 10.67 19.75
N SER A 3 -15.43 11.37 19.98
CA SER A 3 -14.14 11.01 19.39
C SER A 3 -13.70 9.69 20.01
N LEU A 4 -13.56 8.65 19.20
CA LEU A 4 -12.89 7.42 19.61
C LEU A 4 -11.42 7.75 19.86
N PRO A 5 -10.87 7.51 21.06
CA PRO A 5 -9.44 7.65 21.28
C PRO A 5 -8.75 6.48 20.58
N LEU A 6 -7.91 6.77 19.59
CA LEU A 6 -6.85 5.85 19.19
C LEU A 6 -5.97 5.67 20.43
N LYS A 7 -6.00 4.47 21.03
CA LYS A 7 -5.17 4.13 22.19
C LYS A 7 -3.71 4.26 21.81
N SER A 8 -3.01 5.18 22.47
CA SER A 8 -1.59 5.47 22.29
C SER A 8 -0.67 4.49 23.04
N ASP A 9 -1.09 3.24 23.27
CA ASP A 9 -0.40 2.28 24.16
C ASP A 9 -0.55 0.80 23.77
N GLU A 10 -0.78 0.49 22.49
CA GLU A 10 -0.42 -0.83 21.96
C GLU A 10 0.77 -0.62 21.04
N SER A 11 1.98 -0.85 21.57
CA SER A 11 3.07 -1.25 20.68
C SER A 11 2.66 -2.58 20.09
N VAL A 12 1.98 -2.55 18.94
CA VAL A 12 1.90 -3.72 18.07
C VAL A 12 3.34 -3.99 17.69
N ASP A 13 3.96 -4.95 18.37
CA ASP A 13 5.25 -5.44 17.97
C ASP A 13 5.09 -5.95 16.54
N LEU A 14 5.84 -5.33 15.63
CA LEU A 14 5.70 -5.63 14.23
C LEU A 14 6.25 -7.04 14.01
N ASP A 15 5.38 -8.00 13.68
CA ASP A 15 5.81 -9.33 13.33
C ASP A 15 6.43 -9.31 11.92
N ILE A 16 7.71 -8.92 11.87
CA ILE A 16 8.45 -8.77 10.63
C ILE A 16 8.53 -10.11 9.88
N GLU A 17 8.71 -11.21 10.60
CA GLU A 17 8.79 -12.54 9.98
C GLU A 17 7.47 -12.94 9.33
N LEU A 18 6.33 -12.69 9.99
CA LEU A 18 5.02 -12.93 9.41
C LEU A 18 4.78 -12.07 8.16
N ILE A 19 5.17 -10.80 8.18
CA ILE A 19 5.02 -9.90 7.02
C ILE A 19 5.89 -10.36 5.85
N GLU A 20 7.15 -10.68 6.10
CA GLU A 20 8.10 -11.16 5.08
C GLU A 20 7.60 -12.48 4.47
N THR A 21 7.20 -13.43 5.30
CA THR A 21 6.76 -14.77 4.86
C THR A 21 5.42 -14.71 4.12
N SER A 22 4.41 -14.03 4.65
CA SER A 22 3.11 -13.89 3.98
C SER A 22 3.22 -13.17 2.65
N PHE A 23 4.03 -12.10 2.56
CA PHE A 23 4.25 -11.41 1.29
C PHE A 23 5.00 -12.26 0.26
N SER A 24 5.91 -13.14 0.71
CA SER A 24 6.64 -14.03 -0.20
C SER A 24 5.71 -15.00 -0.97
N ILE A 25 4.57 -15.39 -0.38
CA ILE A 25 3.56 -16.24 -1.02
C ILE A 25 2.99 -15.58 -2.27
N LEU A 26 2.92 -14.24 -2.29
CA LEU A 26 2.38 -13.47 -3.42
C LEU A 26 3.40 -13.28 -4.56
N ALA A 27 4.66 -13.67 -4.39
CA ALA A 27 5.70 -13.44 -5.39
C ALA A 27 5.38 -14.00 -6.79
N PRO A 28 4.82 -15.22 -6.95
CA PRO A 28 4.41 -15.74 -8.26
C PRO A 28 3.25 -14.96 -8.90
N TYR A 29 2.50 -14.21 -8.10
CA TYR A 29 1.30 -13.49 -8.51
C TYR A 29 1.51 -11.98 -8.60
N ALA A 30 2.73 -11.46 -8.44
CA ALA A 30 2.99 -10.03 -8.28
C ALA A 30 2.37 -9.15 -9.40
N ASP A 31 2.50 -9.56 -10.66
CA ASP A 31 1.91 -8.84 -11.79
C ASP A 31 0.37 -8.91 -11.77
N GLN A 32 -0.19 -10.07 -11.39
CA GLN A 32 -1.62 -10.27 -11.28
C GLN A 32 -2.23 -9.49 -10.11
N LEU A 33 -1.53 -9.44 -8.97
CA LEU A 33 -1.86 -8.64 -7.79
C LEU A 33 -2.00 -7.17 -8.15
N ALA A 34 -0.99 -6.58 -8.79
CA ALA A 34 -1.04 -5.16 -9.16
C ALA A 34 -2.15 -4.84 -10.17
N LYS A 35 -2.34 -5.73 -11.15
CA LYS A 35 -3.39 -5.59 -12.15
C LYS A 35 -4.78 -5.64 -11.49
N ASN A 36 -5.05 -6.66 -10.68
CA ASN A 36 -6.31 -6.82 -9.96
C ASN A 36 -6.56 -5.65 -9.02
N PHE A 37 -5.53 -5.21 -8.28
CA PHE A 37 -5.61 -4.06 -7.39
C PHE A 37 -6.09 -2.80 -8.11
N TYR A 38 -5.45 -2.40 -9.22
CA TYR A 38 -5.86 -1.18 -9.93
C TYR A 38 -7.22 -1.31 -10.62
N GLN A 39 -7.56 -2.50 -11.11
CA GLN A 39 -8.90 -2.76 -11.65
C GLN A 39 -9.97 -2.58 -10.57
N GLU A 40 -9.82 -3.25 -9.43
CA GLU A 40 -10.76 -3.20 -8.32
C GLU A 40 -10.83 -1.81 -7.68
N LEU A 41 -9.68 -1.16 -7.45
CA LEU A 41 -9.61 0.18 -6.87
C LEU A 41 -10.46 1.16 -7.68
N PHE A 42 -10.33 1.12 -8.99
CA PHE A 42 -11.02 2.04 -9.89
C PHE A 42 -12.47 1.66 -10.17
N ILE A 43 -12.89 0.42 -9.88
CA ILE A 43 -14.30 0.01 -9.89
C ILE A 43 -14.98 0.49 -8.61
N ARG A 44 -14.38 0.22 -7.46
CA ARG A 44 -14.94 0.52 -6.13
C ARG A 44 -14.88 2.01 -5.79
N TYR A 45 -13.81 2.69 -6.23
CA TYR A 45 -13.53 4.09 -5.90
C TYR A 45 -13.23 4.89 -7.19
N PRO A 46 -14.24 5.14 -8.05
CA PRO A 46 -14.04 5.84 -9.30
C PRO A 46 -13.46 7.26 -9.14
N ASP A 47 -13.74 7.92 -8.01
CA ASP A 47 -13.26 9.27 -7.68
C ASP A 47 -11.75 9.35 -7.44
N ILE A 48 -11.06 8.22 -7.30
CA ILE A 48 -9.60 8.14 -7.17
C ILE A 48 -8.91 8.18 -8.55
N ARG A 49 -9.60 7.78 -9.63
CA ARG A 49 -9.03 7.75 -11.00
C ARG A 49 -8.36 9.07 -11.43
N PRO A 50 -8.90 10.27 -11.11
CA PRO A 50 -8.27 11.54 -11.48
C PRO A 50 -6.85 11.74 -10.94
N LEU A 51 -6.49 11.13 -9.81
CA LEU A 51 -5.12 11.17 -9.27
C LEU A 51 -4.11 10.48 -10.21
N PHE A 52 -4.59 9.56 -11.04
CA PHE A 52 -3.79 8.78 -11.97
C PHE A 52 -3.89 9.28 -13.43
N LYS A 53 -4.57 10.40 -13.69
CA LYS A 53 -4.87 10.89 -15.06
C LYS A 53 -3.64 11.08 -15.96
N ASN A 54 -2.49 11.39 -15.38
CA ASN A 54 -1.22 11.61 -16.09
C ASN A 54 -0.28 10.41 -16.01
N THR A 55 -0.77 9.26 -15.57
CA THR A 55 0.03 8.07 -15.28
C THR A 55 -0.46 6.90 -16.13
N ARG A 56 0.49 6.22 -16.79
CA ARG A 56 0.19 4.95 -17.47
C ARG A 56 0.02 3.87 -16.41
N ILE A 57 -1.17 3.26 -16.34
CA ILE A 57 -1.49 2.26 -15.30
C ILE A 57 -0.51 1.09 -15.31
N LYS A 58 -0.02 0.64 -16.48
CA LYS A 58 1.02 -0.40 -16.56
C LYS A 58 2.34 -0.05 -15.87
N GLU A 59 2.76 1.21 -15.90
CA GLU A 59 3.95 1.63 -15.18
C GLU A 59 3.66 1.80 -13.69
N GLN A 60 2.43 2.17 -13.35
CA GLN A 60 1.99 2.28 -11.97
C GLN A 60 1.87 0.92 -11.27
N GLU A 61 1.39 -0.10 -11.98
CA GLU A 61 1.37 -1.51 -11.51
C GLU A 61 2.76 -1.94 -11.04
N LYS A 62 3.80 -1.70 -11.86
CA LYS A 62 5.20 -2.01 -11.50
C LYS A 62 5.69 -1.21 -10.30
N LYS A 63 5.37 0.09 -10.26
CA LYS A 63 5.77 0.98 -9.15
C LYS A 63 5.19 0.53 -7.82
N LEU A 64 3.93 0.07 -7.80
CA LEU A 64 3.29 -0.44 -6.59
C LEU A 64 4.06 -1.65 -6.03
N ILE A 65 4.30 -2.67 -6.87
CA ILE A 65 5.03 -3.88 -6.46
C ILE A 65 6.44 -3.55 -6.00
N PHE A 66 7.13 -2.66 -6.72
CA PHE A 66 8.46 -2.21 -6.32
C PHE A 66 8.44 -1.53 -4.96
N ALA A 67 7.51 -0.59 -4.72
CA ALA A 67 7.41 0.12 -3.45
C ALA A 67 7.11 -0.83 -2.28
N LEU A 68 6.17 -1.78 -2.44
CA LEU A 68 5.87 -2.79 -1.42
C LEU A 68 7.10 -3.64 -1.09
N LYS A 69 7.80 -4.14 -2.12
CA LYS A 69 9.07 -4.88 -1.94
C LYS A 69 10.12 -4.06 -1.20
N THR A 70 10.29 -2.79 -1.59
CA THR A 70 11.27 -1.89 -0.96
C THR A 70 10.98 -1.67 0.53
N VAL A 71 9.71 -1.46 0.89
CA VAL A 71 9.28 -1.30 2.29
C VAL A 71 9.53 -2.59 3.07
N ILE A 72 9.07 -3.73 2.56
CA ILE A 72 9.18 -5.03 3.24
C ILE A 72 10.64 -5.41 3.45
N ASN A 73 11.49 -5.23 2.44
CA ASN A 73 12.92 -5.52 2.54
C ASN A 73 13.67 -4.59 3.50
N SER A 74 13.07 -3.48 3.93
CA SER A 74 13.68 -2.50 4.85
C SER A 74 13.12 -2.58 6.26
N LEU A 75 12.21 -3.51 6.58
CA LEU A 75 11.55 -3.58 7.89
C LEU A 75 12.52 -3.77 9.06
N ARG A 76 13.68 -4.39 8.81
CA ARG A 76 14.75 -4.62 9.81
C ARG A 76 15.77 -3.49 9.88
N GLU A 77 15.61 -2.42 9.09
CA GLU A 77 16.49 -1.25 9.04
C GLU A 77 15.68 0.03 9.35
N PRO A 78 15.36 0.34 10.63
CA PRO A 78 14.38 1.37 11.00
C PRO A 78 14.70 2.76 10.46
N GLU A 79 15.97 3.17 10.44
CA GLU A 79 16.39 4.48 9.93
C GLU A 79 16.12 4.60 8.42
N LYS A 80 16.53 3.58 7.67
CA LYS A 80 16.29 3.49 6.21
C LYS A 80 14.80 3.38 5.88
N LEU A 81 14.05 2.60 6.65
CA LEU A 81 12.60 2.50 6.50
C LEU A 81 11.95 3.88 6.70
N ASN A 82 12.35 4.61 7.73
CA ASN A 82 11.86 5.96 7.98
C ASN A 82 12.15 6.93 6.83
N GLU A 83 13.37 6.90 6.27
CA GLU A 83 13.72 7.70 5.09
C GLU A 83 12.86 7.36 3.87
N ILE A 84 12.67 6.06 3.58
CA ILE A 84 11.85 5.58 2.47
C ILE A 84 10.40 6.05 2.63
N LEU A 85 9.81 5.85 3.81
CA LEU A 85 8.42 6.20 4.09
C LEU A 85 8.21 7.71 4.04
N THR A 86 9.16 8.51 4.55
CA THR A 86 9.09 9.98 4.49
C THR A 86 9.07 10.46 3.05
N HIS A 87 10.01 9.99 2.21
CA HIS A 87 10.07 10.36 0.80
C HIS A 87 8.83 9.91 0.00
N LEU A 88 8.30 8.73 0.31
CA LEU A 88 7.04 8.28 -0.28
C LEU A 88 5.88 9.18 0.16
N GLY A 89 5.80 9.54 1.44
CA GLY A 89 4.79 10.45 1.97
C GLY A 89 4.79 11.81 1.26
N ASP A 90 5.95 12.43 1.10
CA ASP A 90 6.11 13.72 0.40
C ASP A 90 5.58 13.66 -1.04
N LYS A 91 5.87 12.57 -1.75
CA LYS A 91 5.34 12.34 -3.11
C LYS A 91 3.82 12.19 -3.10
N HIS A 92 3.25 11.44 -2.15
CA HIS A 92 1.80 11.28 -2.06
C HIS A 92 1.09 12.61 -1.85
N ILE A 93 1.66 13.50 -1.03
CA ILE A 93 1.16 14.88 -0.86
C ILE A 93 1.20 15.62 -2.20
N GLN A 94 2.31 15.56 -2.93
CA GLN A 94 2.45 16.21 -4.25
C GLN A 94 1.47 15.65 -5.30
N TYR A 95 1.10 14.38 -5.20
CA TYR A 95 0.10 13.76 -6.08
C TYR A 95 -1.34 14.14 -5.73
N GLY A 96 -1.56 14.81 -4.60
CA GLY A 96 -2.89 15.19 -4.11
C GLY A 96 -3.60 14.05 -3.37
N ALA A 97 -2.86 13.05 -2.87
CA ALA A 97 -3.42 12.05 -1.99
C ALA A 97 -3.86 12.69 -0.67
N LYS A 98 -5.00 12.24 -0.15
CA LYS A 98 -5.59 12.70 1.10
C LYS A 98 -5.78 11.52 2.05
N PRO A 99 -5.90 11.73 3.37
CA PRO A 99 -6.12 10.65 4.33
C PRO A 99 -7.25 9.70 3.94
N GLU A 100 -8.35 10.22 3.37
CA GLU A 100 -9.52 9.42 3.00
C GLU A 100 -9.24 8.45 1.84
N HIS A 101 -8.23 8.72 1.01
CA HIS A 101 -7.86 7.82 -0.09
C HIS A 101 -7.12 6.56 0.39
N TYR A 102 -6.50 6.59 1.57
CA TYR A 102 -5.73 5.45 2.08
C TYR A 102 -6.63 4.27 2.41
N GLU A 103 -7.82 4.51 2.95
CA GLU A 103 -8.78 3.44 3.27
C GLU A 103 -9.21 2.65 2.02
N ALA A 104 -9.43 3.35 0.91
CA ALA A 104 -9.74 2.73 -0.38
C ALA A 104 -8.59 1.84 -0.89
N VAL A 105 -7.35 2.28 -0.70
CA VAL A 105 -6.15 1.52 -1.08
C VAL A 105 -5.96 0.31 -0.18
N ILE A 106 -6.08 0.48 1.14
CA ILE A 106 -5.88 -0.59 2.14
C ILE A 106 -6.88 -1.72 1.93
N SER A 107 -8.19 -1.39 1.92
CA SER A 107 -9.25 -2.38 1.75
C SER A 107 -9.14 -3.13 0.42
N THR A 108 -8.92 -2.42 -0.68
CA THR A 108 -8.76 -3.04 -2.00
C THR A 108 -7.53 -3.95 -2.06
N LEU A 109 -6.39 -3.51 -1.51
CA LEU A 109 -5.16 -4.28 -1.56
C LEU A 109 -5.28 -5.57 -0.74
N LEU A 110 -5.82 -5.49 0.48
CA LEU A 110 -6.00 -6.67 1.35
C LEU A 110 -6.97 -7.69 0.74
N ASP A 111 -8.09 -7.24 0.15
CA ASP A 111 -9.03 -8.13 -0.51
C ASP A 111 -8.38 -8.85 -1.70
N VAL A 112 -7.64 -8.13 -2.55
CA VAL A 112 -6.98 -8.74 -3.70
C VAL A 112 -5.85 -9.69 -3.28
N MET A 113 -5.12 -9.38 -2.20
CA MET A 113 -4.12 -10.29 -1.65
C MET A 113 -4.77 -11.59 -1.16
N LYS A 114 -5.89 -11.49 -0.44
CA LYS A 114 -6.65 -12.64 0.07
C LYS A 114 -7.22 -13.52 -1.05
N ASP A 115 -7.62 -12.95 -2.18
CA ASP A 115 -8.15 -13.73 -3.30
C ASP A 115 -7.05 -14.51 -4.06
N LEU A 116 -5.78 -14.12 -3.89
CA LEU A 116 -4.64 -14.73 -4.58
C LEU A 116 -3.87 -15.75 -3.74
N ALA A 117 -3.99 -15.72 -2.41
CA ALA A 117 -3.18 -16.52 -1.49
C ALA A 117 -3.94 -16.93 -0.22
#